data_AF-A0A4D9D302-F1
#
_entry.id   AF-A0A4D9D302-F1
#
_cell.length_a   1.000
_cell.length_b   1.000
_cell.length_c   1.000
_cell.angle_alpha   90.00
_cell.angle_beta   90.00
_cell.angle_gamma   90.00
#
_symmetry.space_group_name_H-M   'P 1'
#
loop_
_entity.id
_entity.type
_entity.pdbx_description
1 polymer ?
#
loop_
_entity_poly.entity_id
_entity_poly.type
_entity_poly.pdbx_seq_one_letter_code
_entity_poly.pdbx_strand_id
1 'polypeptide(L)'
;MSAARHRSQRRPRVLLAATGSVATVKIPELALRLSLVAGAEVKVALTKAARHFWECAKVYNPAAWASFQELGGRVEVLEDKNEWDAWNAMGDPVLHIQLRDWADLLLIAPLSANTLGKLAHGLCDNLVTSIVRAWDVKRKPVLLAPAMNTHMWEHPFTAQQLRMLQTDLHYAVIPPVSKLLACGDRGQGGLAAIEDLVRAVQDQLQAYLGRDASGDGREGST
;
A
#
# COMPACT_ATOMS: atom_id res chain seq x y z
N MET A 1 17.07 21.38 -9.60
CA MET A 1 16.64 22.22 -8.45
C MET A 1 15.12 22.49 -8.35
N SER A 2 14.28 22.24 -9.37
CA SER A 2 12.84 22.57 -9.35
C SER A 2 11.91 21.52 -8.68
N ALA A 3 12.14 20.22 -8.91
CA ALA A 3 11.23 19.16 -8.44
C ALA A 3 11.23 18.94 -6.90
N ALA A 4 12.39 19.08 -6.24
CA ALA A 4 12.52 18.91 -4.79
C ALA A 4 11.81 20.04 -4.01
N ARG A 5 11.93 21.29 -4.48
CA ARG A 5 11.23 22.46 -3.92
C ARG A 5 9.71 22.40 -4.09
N HIS A 6 9.21 21.72 -5.13
CA HIS A 6 7.77 21.55 -5.35
C HIS A 6 7.15 20.45 -4.46
N ARG A 7 7.93 19.46 -4.02
CA ARG A 7 7.45 18.39 -3.13
C ARG A 7 7.19 18.87 -1.70
N SER A 8 7.97 19.83 -1.20
CA SER A 8 7.83 20.35 0.17
C SER A 8 6.60 21.26 0.39
N GLN A 9 5.88 21.64 -0.67
CA GLN A 9 4.70 22.51 -0.60
C GLN A 9 3.37 21.80 -0.86
N ARG A 10 3.39 20.53 -1.31
CA ARG A 10 2.17 19.74 -1.58
C ARG A 10 1.94 18.69 -0.51
N ARG A 11 0.71 18.21 -0.39
CA ARG A 11 0.38 17.08 0.48
C ARG A 11 1.18 15.83 0.02
N PRO A 12 1.70 15.01 0.96
CA PRO A 12 2.34 13.76 0.62
C PRO A 12 1.34 12.82 -0.05
N ARG A 13 1.79 12.03 -1.03
CA ARG A 13 0.92 11.12 -1.80
C ARG A 13 1.16 9.68 -1.41
N VAL A 14 0.13 9.03 -0.88
CA VAL A 14 0.17 7.63 -0.45
C VAL A 14 -0.68 6.80 -1.38
N LEU A 15 -0.06 5.79 -1.98
CA LEU A 15 -0.77 4.74 -2.70
C LEU A 15 -1.03 3.60 -1.72
N LEU A 16 -2.31 3.37 -1.42
CA LEU A 16 -2.77 2.28 -0.55
C LEU A 16 -3.22 1.10 -1.41
N ALA A 17 -2.39 0.07 -1.52
CA ALA A 17 -2.75 -1.16 -2.19
C ALA A 17 -3.37 -2.16 -1.20
N ALA A 18 -4.53 -2.72 -1.53
CA ALA A 18 -5.18 -3.77 -0.74
C ALA A 18 -5.31 -5.06 -1.55
N THR A 19 -5.04 -6.18 -0.88
CA THR A 19 -5.02 -7.51 -1.51
C THR A 19 -6.03 -8.47 -0.87
N GLY A 20 -6.15 -9.69 -1.39
CA GLY A 20 -7.18 -10.66 -0.99
C GLY A 20 -7.02 -11.18 0.44
N SER A 21 -7.49 -10.42 1.42
CA SER A 21 -7.57 -10.77 2.85
C SER A 21 -8.84 -10.17 3.44
N VAL A 22 -9.45 -10.87 4.40
CA VAL A 22 -10.67 -10.39 5.10
C VAL A 22 -10.46 -9.00 5.71
N ALA A 23 -9.23 -8.68 6.12
CA ALA A 23 -8.88 -7.38 6.68
C ALA A 23 -9.10 -6.20 5.71
N THR A 24 -9.34 -6.44 4.42
CA THR A 24 -9.68 -5.40 3.44
C THR A 24 -10.96 -4.63 3.77
N VAL A 25 -11.84 -5.19 4.61
CA VAL A 25 -13.00 -4.47 5.17
C VAL A 25 -12.62 -3.19 5.94
N LYS A 26 -11.36 -3.06 6.36
CA LYS A 26 -10.85 -1.92 7.14
C LYS A 26 -10.23 -0.82 6.27
N ILE A 27 -10.14 -1.01 4.95
CA ILE A 27 -9.43 -0.08 4.06
C ILE A 27 -10.12 1.27 3.89
N PRO A 28 -11.46 1.38 3.89
CA PRO A 28 -12.11 2.69 3.94
C PRO A 28 -11.69 3.52 5.17
N GLU A 29 -11.64 2.88 6.34
CA GLU A 29 -11.19 3.52 7.58
C GLU A 29 -9.71 3.91 7.51
N LEU A 30 -8.85 3.01 7.02
CA LEU A 30 -7.43 3.29 6.86
C LEU A 30 -7.19 4.46 5.90
N ALA A 31 -7.86 4.47 4.74
CA ALA A 31 -7.75 5.54 3.76
C ALA A 31 -8.21 6.89 4.33
N LEU A 32 -9.32 6.88 5.09
CA LEU A 32 -9.81 8.06 5.81
C LEU A 32 -8.77 8.59 6.80
N ARG A 33 -8.19 7.71 7.63
CA ARG A 33 -7.20 8.10 8.64
C ARG A 33 -5.88 8.57 8.02
N LEU A 34 -5.43 7.96 6.93
CA LEU A 34 -4.28 8.45 6.17
C LEU A 34 -4.53 9.85 5.58
N SER A 35 -5.74 10.10 5.09
CA SER A 35 -6.09 11.41 4.55
C SER A 35 -6.18 12.49 5.62
N LEU A 36 -6.89 12.22 6.72
CA LEU A 36 -7.19 13.21 7.76
C LEU A 36 -6.08 13.37 8.81
N VAL A 37 -5.44 12.28 9.21
CA VAL A 37 -4.45 12.28 10.30
C VAL A 37 -3.03 12.40 9.75
N ALA A 38 -2.68 11.63 8.72
CA ALA A 38 -1.37 11.77 8.07
C ALA A 38 -1.32 12.93 7.06
N GLY A 39 -2.44 13.61 6.82
CA GLY A 39 -2.51 14.75 5.90
C GLY A 39 -2.25 14.38 4.45
N ALA A 40 -2.32 13.10 4.08
CA ALA A 40 -1.92 12.60 2.77
C ALA A 40 -3.03 12.72 1.70
N GLU A 41 -2.64 12.93 0.45
CA GLU A 41 -3.46 12.57 -0.69
C GLU A 41 -3.40 11.04 -0.86
N VAL A 42 -4.55 10.37 -0.89
CA VAL A 42 -4.62 8.91 -0.92
C VAL A 42 -5.30 8.43 -2.19
N LYS A 43 -4.69 7.45 -2.87
CA LYS A 43 -5.36 6.61 -3.87
C LYS A 43 -5.34 5.17 -3.38
N VAL A 44 -6.40 4.43 -3.66
CA VAL A 44 -6.54 3.01 -3.31
C VAL A 44 -6.45 2.17 -4.56
N ALA A 45 -5.63 1.11 -4.54
CA ALA A 45 -5.58 0.09 -5.59
C ALA A 45 -6.01 -1.26 -5.00
N LEU A 46 -7.01 -1.91 -5.59
CA LEU A 46 -7.54 -3.19 -5.15
C LEU A 46 -7.15 -4.29 -6.14
N THR A 47 -6.69 -5.43 -5.63
CA THR A 47 -6.72 -6.65 -6.45
C THR A 47 -8.16 -7.14 -6.61
N LYS A 48 -8.43 -7.95 -7.64
CA LYS A 48 -9.74 -8.60 -7.81
C LYS A 48 -10.24 -9.32 -6.55
N ALA A 49 -9.34 -9.99 -5.81
CA ALA A 49 -9.69 -10.68 -4.57
C ALA A 49 -9.98 -9.71 -3.40
N ALA A 50 -9.28 -8.57 -3.33
CA ALA A 50 -9.58 -7.52 -2.35
C ALA A 50 -10.98 -6.93 -2.55
N ARG A 51 -11.42 -6.78 -3.81
CA ARG A 51 -12.74 -6.21 -4.12
C ARG A 51 -13.87 -6.95 -3.42
N HIS A 52 -13.79 -8.27 -3.32
CA HIS A 52 -14.81 -9.07 -2.64
C HIS A 52 -15.04 -8.62 -1.18
N PHE A 53 -13.97 -8.39 -0.42
CA PHE A 53 -14.05 -7.96 0.97
C PHE A 53 -14.32 -6.47 1.12
N TRP A 54 -13.88 -5.65 0.17
CA TRP A 54 -14.20 -4.23 0.13
C TRP A 54 -15.73 -3.99 0.16
N GLU A 55 -16.51 -4.80 -0.57
CA GLU A 55 -17.97 -4.70 -0.57
C GLU A 55 -18.62 -4.94 0.80
N CYS A 56 -17.94 -5.70 1.67
CA CYS A 56 -18.40 -5.98 3.03
C CYS A 56 -18.04 -4.84 4.02
N ALA A 57 -17.21 -3.88 3.64
CA ALA A 57 -16.74 -2.82 4.54
C ALA A 57 -17.89 -1.98 5.11
N LYS A 58 -18.93 -1.71 4.31
CA LYS A 58 -20.14 -0.98 4.73
C LYS A 58 -20.90 -1.66 5.88
N VAL A 59 -20.84 -2.99 5.95
CA VAL A 59 -21.49 -3.78 7.01
C VAL A 59 -20.56 -3.91 8.21
N TYR A 60 -19.26 -4.08 7.96
CA TYR A 60 -18.25 -4.25 9.01
C TYR A 60 -18.09 -3.01 9.89
N ASN A 61 -18.02 -1.81 9.30
CA ASN A 61 -17.93 -0.54 10.03
C ASN A 61 -18.72 0.56 9.31
N PRO A 62 -20.06 0.63 9.51
CA PRO A 62 -20.91 1.58 8.80
C PRO A 62 -20.52 3.04 9.03
N ALA A 63 -20.05 3.39 10.23
CA ALA A 63 -19.63 4.75 10.56
C ALA A 63 -18.38 5.16 9.77
N ALA A 64 -17.35 4.32 9.75
CA ALA A 64 -16.15 4.60 8.96
C ALA A 64 -16.43 4.62 7.45
N TRP A 65 -17.35 3.75 6.99
CA TRP A 65 -17.79 3.76 5.60
C TRP A 65 -18.48 5.07 5.23
N ALA A 66 -19.41 5.56 6.05
CA ALA A 66 -20.09 6.84 5.83
C ALA A 66 -19.08 8.00 5.77
N SER A 67 -18.17 8.10 6.73
CA SER A 67 -17.13 9.14 6.73
C SER A 67 -16.17 9.01 5.54
N PHE A 68 -15.87 7.80 5.07
CA PHE A 68 -15.11 7.60 3.83
C PHE A 68 -15.88 8.14 2.62
N GLN A 69 -17.20 7.92 2.53
CA GLN A 69 -18.02 8.46 1.45
C GLN A 69 -18.12 9.99 1.47
N GLU A 70 -18.11 10.62 2.65
CA GLU A 70 -18.05 12.08 2.83
C GLU A 70 -16.75 12.71 2.28
N LEU A 71 -15.72 11.90 2.02
CA LEU A 71 -14.56 12.38 1.26
C LEU A 71 -14.91 12.73 -0.18
N GLY A 72 -16.10 12.39 -0.69
CA GLY A 72 -16.65 12.94 -1.94
C GLY A 72 -15.80 12.61 -3.17
N GLY A 73 -15.24 11.39 -3.23
CA GLY A 73 -14.38 10.97 -4.35
C GLY A 73 -12.95 11.51 -4.30
N ARG A 74 -12.55 12.22 -3.24
CA ARG A 74 -11.15 12.65 -3.02
C ARG A 74 -10.18 11.47 -2.92
N VAL A 75 -10.67 10.29 -2.59
CA VAL A 75 -9.91 9.03 -2.62
C VAL A 75 -10.40 8.21 -3.81
N GLU A 76 -9.55 8.13 -4.83
CA GLU A 76 -9.81 7.30 -6.00
C GLU A 76 -9.60 5.81 -5.65
N VAL A 77 -10.50 4.94 -6.11
CA VAL A 77 -10.41 3.49 -5.92
C VAL A 77 -10.26 2.83 -7.29
N LEU A 78 -9.12 2.18 -7.49
CA LEU A 78 -8.67 1.64 -8.77
C LEU A 78 -8.58 0.11 -8.71
N GLU A 79 -8.88 -0.52 -9.84
CA GLU A 79 -8.92 -1.96 -10.04
C GLU A 79 -8.27 -2.31 -11.39
N ASP A 80 -8.03 -3.59 -11.65
CA ASP A 80 -7.39 -4.05 -12.89
C ASP A 80 -8.07 -3.54 -14.17
N LYS A 81 -9.40 -3.40 -14.17
CA LYS A 81 -10.14 -2.86 -15.33
C LYS A 81 -9.74 -1.43 -15.68
N ASN A 82 -9.41 -0.60 -14.68
CA ASN A 82 -9.06 0.80 -14.89
C ASN A 82 -7.74 0.95 -15.66
N GLU A 83 -6.86 -0.05 -15.58
CA GLU A 83 -5.62 -0.08 -16.35
C GLU A 83 -5.89 -0.16 -17.85
N TRP A 84 -6.85 -0.99 -18.24
CA TRP A 84 -7.21 -1.21 -19.64
C TRP A 84 -8.14 -0.14 -20.17
N ASP A 85 -9.05 0.41 -19.34
CA ASP A 85 -9.92 1.53 -19.73
C ASP A 85 -9.08 2.79 -20.10
N ALA A 86 -7.90 2.94 -19.49
CA ALA A 86 -7.01 4.07 -19.72
C ALA A 86 -6.09 3.94 -20.95
N TRP A 87 -5.98 2.74 -21.54
CA TRP A 87 -5.03 2.46 -22.63
C TRP A 87 -5.75 1.91 -23.87
N ASN A 88 -5.91 2.74 -24.90
CA ASN A 88 -6.62 2.39 -26.13
C ASN A 88 -5.68 2.36 -27.35
N ALA A 89 -4.62 3.18 -27.34
CA ALA A 89 -3.66 3.27 -28.42
C ALA A 89 -2.22 3.43 -27.90
N MET A 90 -1.26 3.13 -28.78
CA MET A 90 0.15 3.40 -28.50
C MET A 90 0.36 4.89 -28.24
N GLY A 91 0.97 5.23 -27.10
CA GLY A 91 1.16 6.61 -26.64
C GLY A 91 0.21 7.02 -25.53
N ASP A 92 -0.86 6.26 -25.28
CA ASP A 92 -1.72 6.49 -24.12
C ASP A 92 -0.98 6.21 -22.81
N PRO A 93 -1.33 6.93 -21.73
CA PRO A 93 -0.70 6.73 -20.44
C PRO A 93 -0.95 5.32 -19.89
N VAL A 94 0.10 4.71 -19.34
CA VAL A 94 0.01 3.41 -18.67
C VAL A 94 -0.26 3.63 -17.18
N LEU A 95 -1.43 3.19 -16.70
CA LEU A 95 -1.93 3.54 -15.36
C LEU A 95 -0.96 3.16 -14.24
N HIS A 96 -0.40 1.93 -14.23
CA HIS A 96 0.52 1.51 -13.17
C HIS A 96 1.80 2.38 -13.10
N ILE A 97 2.27 2.89 -14.26
CA ILE A 97 3.40 3.82 -14.33
C ILE A 97 3.00 5.18 -13.77
N GLN A 98 1.81 5.70 -14.13
CA GLN A 98 1.31 6.95 -13.58
C GLN A 98 1.16 6.91 -12.06
N LEU A 99 0.63 5.80 -11.52
CA LEU A 99 0.47 5.62 -10.08
C LEU A 99 1.83 5.53 -9.37
N ARG A 100 2.78 4.80 -9.97
CA ARG A 100 4.16 4.74 -9.50
C ARG A 100 4.80 6.12 -9.49
N ASP A 101 4.57 6.95 -10.49
CA ASP A 101 5.14 8.30 -10.57
C ASP A 101 4.48 9.27 -9.57
N TRP A 102 3.15 9.19 -9.47
CA TRP A 102 2.32 10.01 -8.60
C TRP A 102 2.64 9.82 -7.11
N ALA A 103 2.84 8.58 -6.68
CA ALA A 103 2.99 8.23 -5.28
C ALA A 103 4.37 8.59 -4.71
N ASP A 104 4.40 9.03 -3.45
CA ASP A 104 5.63 9.19 -2.67
C ASP A 104 5.94 7.92 -1.86
N LEU A 105 4.90 7.26 -1.37
CA LEU A 105 4.98 6.02 -0.58
C LEU A 105 3.93 5.02 -1.06
N LEU A 106 4.30 3.74 -1.09
CA LEU A 106 3.37 2.63 -1.28
C LEU A 106 3.14 1.90 0.06
N LEU A 107 1.89 1.80 0.48
CA LEU A 107 1.47 0.94 1.58
C LEU A 107 0.66 -0.23 1.02
N ILE A 108 1.10 -1.46 1.24
CA ILE A 108 0.33 -2.66 0.90
C ILE A 108 -0.33 -3.19 2.18
N ALA A 109 -1.60 -2.83 2.38
CA ALA A 109 -2.38 -3.19 3.55
C ALA A 109 -3.82 -3.52 3.14
N PRO A 110 -4.34 -4.72 3.44
CA PRO A 110 -3.57 -5.90 3.82
C PRO A 110 -2.72 -6.45 2.65
N LEU A 111 -1.57 -7.05 2.98
CA LEU A 111 -0.82 -7.95 2.11
C LEU A 111 -1.20 -9.41 2.41
N SER A 112 -1.82 -10.09 1.44
CA SER A 112 -2.18 -11.50 1.52
C SER A 112 -0.97 -12.39 1.23
N ALA A 113 -1.02 -13.65 1.68
CA ALA A 113 0.02 -14.64 1.39
C ALA A 113 0.25 -14.82 -0.13
N ASN A 114 -0.83 -14.80 -0.92
CA ASN A 114 -0.76 -14.93 -2.36
C ASN A 114 -0.01 -13.77 -3.02
N THR A 115 -0.37 -12.52 -2.67
CA THR A 115 0.34 -11.37 -3.22
C THR A 115 1.77 -11.30 -2.69
N LEU A 116 2.02 -11.65 -1.42
CA LEU A 116 3.39 -11.78 -0.89
C LEU A 116 4.24 -12.74 -1.75
N GLY A 117 3.70 -13.91 -2.08
CA GLY A 117 4.34 -14.87 -2.98
C GLY A 117 4.62 -14.28 -4.36
N LYS A 118 3.65 -13.58 -4.96
CA LYS A 118 3.84 -12.90 -6.25
C LYS A 118 4.95 -11.86 -6.22
N LEU A 119 4.96 -11.00 -5.19
CA LEU A 119 5.96 -9.94 -5.04
C LEU A 119 7.36 -10.51 -4.88
N ALA A 120 7.52 -11.52 -4.01
CA ALA A 120 8.82 -12.15 -3.76
C ALA A 120 9.41 -12.82 -5.01
N HIS A 121 8.57 -13.27 -5.94
CA HIS A 121 9.01 -13.93 -7.19
C HIS A 121 8.90 -13.03 -8.43
N GLY A 122 8.63 -11.74 -8.25
CA GLY A 122 8.62 -10.76 -9.35
C GLY A 122 7.47 -10.89 -10.34
N LEU A 123 6.36 -11.52 -9.94
CA LEU A 123 5.16 -11.62 -10.78
C LEU A 123 4.40 -10.29 -10.80
N CYS A 124 3.92 -9.90 -11.98
CA CYS A 124 3.21 -8.63 -12.24
C CYS A 124 2.01 -8.84 -13.18
N ASP A 125 0.97 -9.53 -12.68
CA ASP A 125 -0.17 -10.00 -13.48
C ASP A 125 -1.49 -9.28 -13.19
N ASN A 126 -1.43 -8.20 -12.40
CA ASN A 126 -2.55 -7.34 -12.02
C ASN A 126 -2.02 -5.95 -11.66
N LEU A 127 -2.90 -4.94 -11.59
CA LEU A 127 -2.54 -3.54 -11.40
C LEU A 127 -1.62 -3.35 -10.19
N VAL A 128 -1.98 -3.93 -9.03
CA VAL A 128 -1.19 -3.82 -7.80
C VAL A 128 0.22 -4.36 -8.01
N THR A 129 0.35 -5.58 -8.52
CA THR A 129 1.67 -6.20 -8.70
C THR A 129 2.52 -5.53 -9.79
N SER A 130 1.89 -4.97 -10.83
CA SER A 130 2.56 -4.19 -11.87
C SER A 130 3.12 -2.88 -11.32
N ILE A 131 2.36 -2.19 -10.45
CA ILE A 131 2.84 -1.00 -9.73
C ILE A 131 4.09 -1.35 -8.91
N VAL A 132 4.04 -2.43 -8.12
CA VAL A 132 5.19 -2.84 -7.28
C VAL A 132 6.40 -3.20 -8.13
N ARG A 133 6.19 -3.91 -9.24
CA ARG A 133 7.29 -4.32 -10.12
C ARG A 133 8.00 -3.14 -10.78
N ALA A 134 7.26 -2.07 -11.10
CA ALA A 134 7.77 -0.83 -11.68
C ALA A 134 8.29 0.17 -10.62
N TRP A 135 8.18 -0.15 -9.33
CA TRP A 135 8.45 0.78 -8.24
C TRP A 135 9.92 1.21 -8.18
N ASP A 136 10.17 2.48 -7.84
CA ASP A 136 11.53 2.99 -7.61
C ASP A 136 12.03 2.60 -6.23
N VAL A 137 12.43 1.34 -6.07
CA VAL A 137 12.84 0.77 -4.78
C VAL A 137 14.07 1.45 -4.16
N LYS A 138 14.86 2.21 -4.95
CA LYS A 138 16.02 2.95 -4.45
C LYS A 138 15.63 4.25 -3.74
N ARG A 139 14.48 4.83 -4.10
CA ARG A 139 14.08 6.16 -3.63
C ARG A 139 12.79 6.13 -2.82
N LYS A 140 11.76 5.45 -3.32
CA LYS A 140 10.41 5.54 -2.77
C LYS A 140 10.14 4.41 -1.78
N PRO A 141 9.75 4.69 -0.52
CA PRO A 141 9.50 3.67 0.47
C PRO A 141 8.31 2.78 0.13
N VAL A 142 8.41 1.51 0.52
CA VAL A 142 7.32 0.52 0.48
C VAL A 142 7.12 -0.04 1.89
N LEU A 143 5.88 0.02 2.36
CA LEU A 143 5.44 -0.59 3.61
C LEU A 143 4.56 -1.80 3.31
N LEU A 144 4.86 -2.93 3.94
CA LEU A 144 4.11 -4.17 3.83
C LEU A 144 3.38 -4.42 5.14
N ALA A 145 2.06 -4.58 5.11
CA ALA A 145 1.25 -4.94 6.28
C ALA A 145 0.56 -6.29 6.04
N PRO A 146 1.24 -7.42 6.33
CA PRO A 146 0.67 -8.75 6.14
C PRO A 146 -0.60 -8.96 6.95
N ALA A 147 -1.59 -9.63 6.35
CA ALA A 147 -2.77 -10.11 7.08
C ALA A 147 -3.30 -11.41 6.47
N MET A 148 -3.19 -12.49 7.23
CA MET A 148 -3.53 -13.86 6.81
C MET A 148 -3.84 -14.74 8.03
N ASN A 149 -4.39 -15.92 7.80
CA ASN A 149 -4.60 -16.89 8.87
C ASN A 149 -3.25 -17.30 9.52
N THR A 150 -3.26 -17.70 10.79
CA THR A 150 -2.06 -18.06 11.54
C THR A 150 -1.23 -19.18 10.92
N HIS A 151 -1.86 -20.23 10.39
CA HIS A 151 -1.10 -21.27 9.70
C HIS A 151 -0.45 -20.78 8.41
N MET A 152 -1.05 -19.80 7.72
CA MET A 152 -0.39 -19.14 6.59
C MET A 152 0.77 -18.27 7.05
N TRP A 153 0.62 -17.56 8.18
CA TRP A 153 1.68 -16.73 8.74
C TRP A 153 2.89 -17.55 9.21
N GLU A 154 2.63 -18.66 9.90
CA GLU A 154 3.64 -19.60 10.41
C GLU A 154 4.26 -20.48 9.29
N HIS A 155 3.67 -20.46 8.09
CA HIS A 155 4.19 -21.22 6.97
C HIS A 155 5.62 -20.76 6.62
N PRO A 156 6.60 -21.68 6.43
CA PRO A 156 8.00 -21.31 6.16
C PRO A 156 8.20 -20.36 4.98
N PHE A 157 7.40 -20.52 3.92
CA PHE A 157 7.42 -19.61 2.77
C PHE A 157 7.08 -18.15 3.12
N THR A 158 6.20 -17.89 4.08
CA THR A 158 5.87 -16.51 4.48
C THR A 158 7.10 -15.82 5.03
N ALA A 159 7.81 -16.46 5.96
CA ALA A 159 9.04 -15.92 6.52
C ALA A 159 10.14 -15.78 5.46
N GLN A 160 10.28 -16.74 4.54
CA GLN A 160 11.25 -16.67 3.45
C GLN A 160 10.97 -15.51 2.48
N GLN A 161 9.73 -15.37 2.04
CA GLN A 161 9.31 -14.33 1.09
C GLN A 161 9.42 -12.94 1.71
N LEU A 162 9.04 -12.78 2.98
CA LEU A 162 9.24 -11.52 3.70
C LEU A 162 10.72 -11.17 3.80
N ARG A 163 11.59 -12.14 4.14
CA ARG A 163 13.03 -11.92 4.17
C ARG A 163 13.55 -11.42 2.82
N MET A 164 13.19 -12.07 1.71
CA MET A 164 13.60 -11.63 0.37
C MET A 164 13.21 -10.18 0.09
N LEU A 165 11.97 -9.79 0.37
CA LEU A 165 11.51 -8.42 0.16
C LEU A 165 12.22 -7.41 1.08
N GLN A 166 12.57 -7.81 2.30
CA GLN A 166 13.29 -6.96 3.26
C GLN A 166 14.77 -6.83 2.92
N THR A 167 15.44 -7.92 2.54
CA THR A 167 16.89 -7.93 2.28
C THR A 167 17.22 -7.34 0.91
N ASP A 168 16.45 -7.73 -0.11
CA ASP A 168 16.82 -7.46 -1.50
C ASP A 168 16.19 -6.15 -2.00
N LEU A 169 15.02 -5.79 -1.48
CA LEU A 169 14.27 -4.59 -1.88
C LEU A 169 14.12 -3.55 -0.77
N HIS A 170 14.59 -3.84 0.44
CA HIS A 170 14.50 -2.96 1.61
C HIS A 170 13.07 -2.52 1.96
N TYR A 171 12.08 -3.37 1.66
CA TYR A 171 10.69 -3.10 2.04
C TYR A 171 10.54 -3.22 3.55
N ALA A 172 9.85 -2.27 4.18
CA ALA A 172 9.63 -2.29 5.62
C ALA A 172 8.34 -3.05 5.94
N VAL A 173 8.41 -3.99 6.88
CA VAL A 173 7.29 -4.83 7.29
C VAL A 173 6.69 -4.29 8.58
N ILE A 174 5.40 -4.02 8.57
CA ILE A 174 4.59 -3.74 9.74
C ILE A 174 4.00 -5.09 10.19
N PRO A 175 4.46 -5.65 11.32
CA PRO A 175 4.14 -7.03 11.69
C PRO A 175 2.64 -7.18 12.01
N PRO A 176 2.06 -8.36 11.73
CA PRO A 176 0.69 -8.65 12.11
C PRO A 176 0.57 -8.77 13.64
N VAL A 177 -0.64 -8.55 14.13
CA VAL A 177 -1.01 -8.68 15.54
C VAL A 177 -1.62 -10.05 15.82
N SER A 178 -1.48 -10.49 17.07
CA SER A 178 -2.21 -11.64 17.59
C SER A 178 -3.61 -11.23 17.99
N LYS A 179 -4.64 -11.88 17.42
CA LYS A 179 -6.06 -11.64 17.74
C LYS A 179 -6.80 -12.98 17.82
N LEU A 180 -8.01 -12.95 18.39
CA LEU A 180 -8.97 -14.04 18.17
C LEU A 180 -9.34 -14.01 16.68
N LEU A 181 -9.02 -15.08 15.95
CA LEU A 181 -9.31 -15.18 14.53
C LEU A 181 -10.78 -15.53 14.31
N ALA A 182 -11.28 -15.29 13.09
CA ALA A 182 -12.64 -15.65 12.71
C ALA A 182 -12.93 -17.17 12.83
N CYS A 183 -11.90 -18.01 12.96
CA CYS A 183 -12.02 -19.45 13.19
C CYS A 183 -12.09 -19.87 14.67
N GLY A 184 -11.94 -18.94 15.64
CA GLY A 184 -12.02 -19.22 17.07
C GLY A 184 -10.68 -19.35 17.80
N ASP A 185 -9.57 -19.51 17.08
CA ASP A 185 -8.23 -19.63 17.68
C ASP A 185 -7.60 -18.26 17.98
N ARG A 186 -6.83 -18.16 19.08
CA ARG A 186 -5.88 -17.07 19.28
C ARG A 186 -4.63 -17.34 18.45
N GLY A 187 -4.35 -16.50 17.47
CA GLY A 187 -3.18 -16.68 16.62
C GLY A 187 -2.67 -15.38 16.02
N GLN A 188 -1.40 -15.38 15.63
CA GLN A 188 -0.75 -14.27 14.94
C GLN A 188 -1.16 -14.24 13.47
N GLY A 189 -1.36 -13.05 12.88
CA GLY A 189 -1.71 -12.93 11.46
C GLY A 189 -2.81 -11.91 11.16
N GLY A 190 -3.43 -11.34 12.21
CA GLY A 190 -4.35 -10.22 12.04
C GLY A 190 -3.63 -8.97 11.55
N LEU A 191 -4.27 -8.19 10.68
CA LEU A 191 -3.74 -6.88 10.26
C LEU A 191 -3.44 -6.01 11.48
N ALA A 192 -2.29 -5.32 11.46
CA ALA A 192 -1.89 -4.32 12.44
C ALA A 192 -3.01 -3.29 12.71
N ALA A 193 -2.96 -2.64 13.87
CA ALA A 193 -3.93 -1.60 14.19
C ALA A 193 -3.83 -0.44 13.20
N ILE A 194 -4.96 0.22 12.91
CA ILE A 194 -5.00 1.34 11.96
C ILE A 194 -4.07 2.47 12.42
N GLU A 195 -4.03 2.71 13.72
CA GLU A 195 -3.15 3.69 14.37
C GLU A 195 -1.67 3.39 14.11
N ASP A 196 -1.28 2.12 14.18
CA ASP A 196 0.09 1.69 13.92
C ASP A 196 0.47 1.82 12.44
N LEU A 197 -0.47 1.49 11.54
CA LEU A 197 -0.29 1.68 10.09
C LEU A 197 -0.12 3.15 9.74
N VAL A 198 -0.97 4.02 10.29
CA VAL A 198 -0.92 5.47 10.06
C VAL A 198 0.39 6.05 10.60
N ARG A 199 0.79 5.67 11.82
CA ARG A 199 2.06 6.12 12.42
C ARG A 199 3.26 5.69 11.57
N ALA A 200 3.32 4.43 11.16
CA ALA A 200 4.40 3.94 10.29
C ALA A 200 4.48 4.69 8.95
N VAL A 201 3.33 5.06 8.36
CA VAL A 201 3.30 5.90 7.15
C VAL A 201 3.81 7.31 7.44
N GLN A 202 3.41 7.95 8.54
CA GLN A 202 3.89 9.28 8.91
C GLN A 202 5.40 9.29 9.12
N ASP A 203 5.93 8.32 9.87
CA ASP A 203 7.36 8.19 10.16
C ASP A 203 8.16 8.04 8.85
N GLN A 204 7.69 7.20 7.93
CA GLN A 204 8.37 7.01 6.64
C GLN A 204 8.24 8.21 5.70
N LEU A 205 7.08 8.87 5.66
CA LEU A 205 6.92 10.10 4.87
C LEU A 205 7.84 11.20 5.39
N GLN A 206 7.98 11.35 6.72
CA GLN A 206 8.89 12.33 7.30
C GLN A 206 10.35 12.03 6.93
N ALA A 207 10.77 10.76 7.01
CA ALA A 207 12.10 10.35 6.61
C ALA A 207 12.34 10.58 5.10
N TYR A 208 11.38 10.24 4.25
CA TYR A 208 11.45 10.41 2.80
C TYR A 208 11.55 11.89 2.39
N LEU A 209 10.67 12.74 2.92
CA LEU A 209 10.64 14.17 2.61
C LEU A 209 11.84 14.92 3.21
N GLY A 210 12.37 14.47 4.35
CA GLY A 210 13.57 15.03 4.97
C GLY A 210 14.86 14.79 4.17
N ARG A 211 14.97 13.66 3.46
CA ARG A 211 16.11 13.34 2.58
C ARG A 211 16.18 14.28 1.36
N ASP A 212 15.02 14.65 0.81
CA ASP A 212 14.95 15.57 -0.33
C ASP A 212 15.31 17.02 0.09
N ALA A 213 14.98 17.43 1.32
CA ALA A 213 15.28 18.76 1.84
C ALA A 213 16.76 18.98 2.17
N SER A 214 17.49 17.91 2.49
CA SER A 214 18.90 17.96 2.89
C SER A 214 19.89 17.92 1.71
N GLY A 215 19.40 17.75 0.47
CA GLY A 215 20.17 17.96 -0.75
C GLY A 215 21.44 17.10 -0.84
N ASP A 216 21.30 15.85 -1.31
CA ASP A 216 22.46 15.10 -1.79
C ASP A 216 22.98 15.72 -3.10
N GLY A 217 23.76 16.80 -2.94
CA GLY A 217 24.50 17.51 -3.97
C GLY A 217 25.83 16.83 -4.29
N ARG A 218 25.85 15.50 -4.40
CA ARG A 218 26.99 14.78 -4.98
C ARG A 218 26.61 14.31 -6.37
N GLU A 219 26.68 15.25 -7.31
CA GLU A 219 26.97 14.92 -8.70
C GLU A 219 28.29 14.14 -8.72
N GLY A 220 28.22 12.87 -9.13
CA GLY A 220 29.38 12.03 -9.34
C GLY A 220 30.23 12.59 -10.48
N SER A 221 31.23 13.38 -10.13
CA SER A 221 32.44 13.55 -10.91
C SER A 221 33.41 12.45 -10.50
N THR A 222 33.51 11.42 -11.36
CA THR A 222 34.76 10.73 -11.78
C THR A 222 34.41 9.80 -12.92
#